data_AF-A0A7C7UQM5-F1
#
_entry.id   AF-A0A7C7UQM5-F1
#
_cell.length_a   1.000
_cell.length_b   1.000
_cell.length_c   1.000
_cell.angle_alpha   90.00
_cell.angle_beta   90.00
_cell.angle_gamma   90.00
#
_symmetry.space_group_name_H-M   'P 1'
#
loop_
_entity.id
_entity.type
_entity.pdbx_description
1 polymer ?
#
loop_
_entity_poly.entity_id
_entity_poly.type
_entity_poly.pdbx_seq_one_letter_code
_entity_poly.pdbx_strand_id
1 'polypeptide(L)'
;MPTRTAIWIAIIAILLVCLSLVCTTGLLLIVTDLSRDRQAVAPFTPSPIAKPVPTLTVVPPVVQTPATTNTPTPVPLIVQTPVLSPAPSEVEGKAEGPVPSTEPSTEELLAKVVLPERDLLALTTRLRKLAEPIPVVVNATPPRYEVGDRAQFWINEQATNTYFRSWATLRYITPHVHVWVEDGYDVDQDDLIRSAERFEKETYPTNRHFFGSEWTPGVDNDPHISIFNGNVPGVGGYYSSADEYSHLVNPYSNEREMFYINLDNARPGNDYYDGILAHEFQHMIHWH
;
A
#
# COMPACT_ATOMS: atom_id res chain seq x y z
N MET A 1 74.48 9.92 -13.00
CA MET A 1 73.11 9.70 -13.50
C MET A 1 72.78 8.22 -13.32
N PRO A 2 71.71 7.86 -12.59
CA PRO A 2 71.33 6.46 -12.46
C PRO A 2 71.00 5.89 -13.85
N THR A 3 71.51 4.70 -14.15
CA THR A 3 71.23 4.01 -15.41
C THR A 3 69.74 3.70 -15.48
N ARG A 4 69.15 3.70 -16.70
CA ARG A 4 67.73 3.38 -16.92
C ARG A 4 67.30 2.07 -16.23
N THR A 5 68.22 1.12 -16.12
CA THR A 5 68.02 -0.16 -15.40
C THR A 5 67.82 0.03 -13.89
N ALA A 6 68.55 0.92 -13.24
CA ALA A 6 68.39 1.21 -11.82
C ALA A 6 67.03 1.86 -11.49
N ILE A 7 66.51 2.68 -12.41
CA ILE A 7 65.18 3.32 -12.26
C ILE A 7 64.07 2.26 -12.37
N TRP A 8 64.16 1.34 -13.34
CA TRP A 8 63.17 0.27 -13.49
C TRP A 8 63.15 -0.69 -12.29
N ILE A 9 64.32 -1.04 -11.74
CA ILE A 9 64.41 -1.88 -10.54
C ILE A 9 63.75 -1.18 -9.33
N ALA A 10 63.96 0.12 -9.16
CA ALA A 10 63.33 0.89 -8.08
C ALA A 10 61.80 0.94 -8.22
N ILE A 11 61.28 1.13 -9.44
CA ILE A 11 59.83 1.14 -9.70
C ILE A 11 59.21 -0.22 -9.40
N ILE A 12 59.83 -1.31 -9.85
CA ILE A 12 59.33 -2.67 -9.59
C ILE A 12 59.35 -2.97 -8.08
N ALA A 13 60.40 -2.57 -7.36
CA ALA A 13 60.47 -2.74 -5.91
C ALA A 13 59.35 -1.97 -5.19
N ILE A 14 59.05 -0.73 -5.61
CA ILE A 14 57.96 0.07 -5.04
C ILE A 14 56.60 -0.59 -5.32
N LEU A 15 56.36 -1.07 -6.55
CA LEU A 15 55.10 -1.74 -6.91
C LEU A 15 54.88 -3.03 -6.12
N LEU A 16 55.94 -3.81 -5.88
CA LEU A 16 55.88 -5.02 -5.06
C LEU A 16 55.59 -4.70 -3.58
N VAL A 17 56.18 -3.62 -3.06
CA VAL A 17 55.87 -3.15 -1.69
C VAL A 17 54.43 -2.67 -1.58
N CYS A 18 53.94 -1.88 -2.53
CA CYS A 18 52.54 -1.43 -2.57
C CYS A 18 51.56 -2.61 -2.66
N LEU A 19 51.84 -3.60 -3.52
CA LEU A 19 51.00 -4.78 -3.65
C LEU A 19 50.98 -5.61 -2.35
N SER A 20 52.12 -5.72 -1.66
CA SER A 20 52.20 -6.41 -0.36
C SER A 20 51.40 -5.69 0.74
N LEU A 21 51.39 -4.36 0.74
CA LEU A 21 50.60 -3.56 1.69
C LEU A 21 49.09 -3.71 1.44
N VAL A 22 48.66 -3.74 0.18
CA VAL A 22 47.25 -3.95 -0.19
C VAL A 22 46.79 -5.37 0.17
N CYS A 23 47.62 -6.39 -0.06
CA CYS A 23 47.28 -7.77 0.31
C CYS A 23 47.20 -7.97 1.83
N THR A 24 48.11 -7.37 2.59
CA THR A 24 48.12 -7.50 4.07
C THR A 24 46.96 -6.75 4.73
N THR A 25 46.59 -5.58 4.22
CA THR A 25 45.42 -4.82 4.69
C THR A 25 44.10 -5.50 4.33
N GLY A 26 43.97 -6.05 3.12
CA GLY A 26 42.80 -6.83 2.71
C GLY A 26 42.62 -8.12 3.53
N LEU A 27 43.71 -8.85 3.80
CA LEU A 27 43.66 -10.05 4.63
C LEU A 27 43.28 -9.73 6.08
N LEU A 28 43.77 -8.61 6.64
CA LEU A 28 43.40 -8.18 7.98
C LEU A 28 41.91 -7.83 8.08
N LEU A 29 41.33 -7.17 7.07
CA LEU A 29 39.90 -6.84 7.04
C LEU A 29 39.03 -8.10 6.97
N ILE A 30 39.40 -9.08 6.15
CA ILE A 30 38.68 -10.37 6.04
C ILE A 30 38.75 -11.15 7.36
N VAL A 31 39.91 -11.17 8.03
CA VAL A 31 40.05 -11.84 9.33
C VAL A 31 39.24 -11.14 10.42
N THR A 32 39.18 -9.80 10.41
CA THR A 32 38.34 -9.06 11.36
C THR A 32 36.85 -9.32 11.14
N ASP A 33 36.40 -9.44 9.90
CA ASP A 33 34.99 -9.70 9.56
C ASP A 33 34.57 -11.12 9.97
N LEU A 34 35.40 -12.13 9.64
CA LEU A 34 35.20 -13.52 10.08
C LEU A 34 35.26 -13.69 11.61
N SER A 35 36.01 -12.83 12.30
CA SER A 35 36.06 -12.83 13.77
C SER A 35 34.83 -12.17 14.41
N ARG A 36 34.18 -11.25 13.70
CA ARG A 36 32.97 -10.55 14.14
C ARG A 36 31.75 -11.47 14.08
N ASP A 37 31.66 -12.32 13.05
CA ASP A 37 30.62 -13.35 12.93
C ASP A 37 30.75 -14.47 13.97
N ARG A 38 31.96 -14.73 14.49
CA ARG A 38 32.18 -15.77 15.51
C ARG A 38 31.71 -15.40 16.91
N GLN A 39 31.36 -14.15 17.20
CA GLN A 39 30.92 -13.73 18.55
C GLN A 39 29.41 -13.73 18.77
N ALA A 40 28.59 -14.15 17.80
CA ALA A 40 27.13 -14.15 17.93
C ALA A 40 26.52 -15.57 18.02
N VAL A 41 27.04 -16.44 18.88
CA VAL A 41 26.30 -17.65 19.29
C VAL A 41 26.52 -17.90 20.79
N ALA A 42 25.64 -17.34 21.62
CA ALA A 42 25.45 -17.84 22.97
C ALA A 42 24.57 -19.11 22.90
N PRO A 43 24.95 -20.24 23.52
CA PRO A 43 24.11 -21.42 23.56
C PRO A 43 22.86 -21.14 24.41
N PHE A 44 21.68 -21.24 23.80
CA PHE A 44 20.41 -21.28 24.52
C PHE A 44 20.36 -22.56 25.37
N THR A 45 20.46 -22.42 26.68
CA THR A 45 20.06 -23.46 27.63
C THR A 45 18.54 -23.35 27.86
N PRO A 46 17.72 -24.34 27.47
CA PRO A 46 16.30 -24.32 27.81
C PRO A 46 16.11 -24.56 29.31
N SER A 47 15.42 -23.64 29.99
CA SER A 47 14.92 -23.86 31.34
C SER A 47 13.85 -24.96 31.35
N PRO A 48 13.77 -25.80 32.40
CA PRO A 48 12.77 -26.87 32.47
C PRO A 48 11.36 -26.30 32.58
N ILE A 49 10.49 -26.76 31.67
CA ILE A 49 9.06 -26.41 31.63
C ILE A 49 8.36 -27.06 32.84
N ALA A 50 8.04 -26.25 33.84
CA ALA A 50 7.06 -26.60 34.85
C ALA A 50 5.66 -26.40 34.26
N LYS A 51 4.83 -27.46 34.26
CA LYS A 51 3.42 -27.41 33.82
C LYS A 51 2.64 -26.47 34.74
N PRO A 52 1.91 -25.45 34.23
CA PRO A 52 1.00 -24.69 35.07
C PRO A 52 -0.33 -25.44 35.20
N VAL A 53 -0.71 -25.71 36.45
CA VAL A 53 -2.08 -26.03 36.88
C VAL A 53 -2.90 -24.74 36.80
N PRO A 54 -4.12 -24.72 36.24
CA PRO A 54 -4.92 -23.50 36.21
C PRO A 54 -5.57 -23.28 37.57
N THR A 55 -5.05 -22.31 38.34
CA THR A 55 -5.76 -21.71 39.46
C THR A 55 -6.53 -20.50 38.95
N LEU A 56 -7.85 -20.56 38.99
CA LEU A 56 -8.72 -19.42 38.68
C LEU A 56 -8.64 -18.41 39.84
N THR A 57 -7.87 -17.35 39.66
CA THR A 57 -7.91 -16.15 40.51
C THR A 57 -8.71 -15.08 39.78
N VAL A 58 -9.93 -14.80 40.25
CA VAL A 58 -10.75 -13.69 39.78
C VAL A 58 -10.12 -12.39 40.28
N VAL A 59 -9.68 -11.53 39.35
CA VAL A 59 -9.21 -10.16 39.61
C VAL A 59 -10.26 -9.18 39.07
N PRO A 60 -10.66 -8.13 39.81
CA PRO A 60 -11.68 -7.18 39.34
C PRO A 60 -11.13 -6.29 38.19
N PRO A 61 -12.01 -5.70 37.36
CA PRO A 61 -11.59 -4.90 36.22
C PRO A 61 -11.03 -3.54 36.67
N VAL A 62 -9.82 -3.22 36.21
CA VAL A 62 -9.26 -1.87 36.24
C VAL A 62 -9.79 -1.11 35.02
N VAL A 63 -10.58 -0.07 35.28
CA VAL A 63 -11.04 0.89 34.28
C VAL A 63 -9.86 1.80 33.93
N GLN A 64 -9.42 1.80 32.67
CA GLN A 64 -8.48 2.80 32.15
C GLN A 64 -9.23 3.81 31.28
N THR A 65 -9.19 5.08 31.69
CA THR A 65 -9.70 6.25 30.97
C THR A 65 -8.71 6.65 29.86
N PRO A 66 -9.15 6.99 28.64
CA PRO A 66 -8.25 7.53 27.62
C PRO A 66 -7.85 8.98 27.92
N ALA A 67 -6.54 9.25 27.92
CA ALA A 67 -5.99 10.60 27.97
C ALA A 67 -5.98 11.21 26.56
N THR A 68 -6.69 12.33 26.37
CA THR A 68 -6.68 13.15 25.16
C THR A 68 -5.48 14.10 25.18
N THR A 69 -4.53 13.93 24.26
CA THR A 69 -3.50 14.94 23.98
C THR A 69 -4.02 15.91 22.93
N ASN A 70 -4.33 17.13 23.36
CA ASN A 70 -4.74 18.23 22.49
C ASN A 70 -3.50 18.97 21.95
N THR A 71 -3.31 19.00 20.62
CA THR A 71 -2.44 19.98 19.96
C THR A 71 -3.32 20.98 19.21
N PRO A 72 -3.26 22.30 19.52
CA PRO A 72 -4.13 23.27 18.86
C PRO A 72 -3.53 23.78 17.54
N THR A 73 -4.31 23.70 16.47
CA THR A 73 -4.12 24.47 15.23
C THR A 73 -4.73 25.87 15.40
N PRO A 74 -4.08 26.97 14.99
CA PRO A 74 -4.63 28.32 15.21
C PRO A 74 -5.75 28.64 14.20
N VAL A 75 -6.91 29.04 14.71
CA VAL A 75 -8.05 29.59 13.94
C VAL A 75 -7.99 31.13 14.01
N PRO A 76 -8.32 31.90 12.94
CA PRO A 76 -8.27 33.35 12.97
C PRO A 76 -9.33 33.95 13.90
N LEU A 77 -8.92 34.92 14.72
CA LEU A 77 -9.80 35.62 15.66
C LEU A 77 -10.62 36.70 14.91
N ILE A 78 -11.91 36.45 14.67
CA ILE A 78 -12.84 37.49 14.22
C ILE A 78 -13.36 38.21 15.47
N VAL A 79 -12.88 39.43 15.70
CA VAL A 79 -13.38 40.30 16.78
C VAL A 79 -14.67 40.95 16.30
N GLN A 80 -15.81 40.56 16.87
CA GLN A 80 -17.06 41.30 16.72
C GLN A 80 -17.24 42.24 17.92
N THR A 81 -17.20 43.54 17.67
CA THR A 81 -17.62 44.59 18.59
C THR A 81 -19.15 44.56 18.75
N PRO A 82 -19.71 44.75 19.97
CA PRO A 82 -21.15 44.79 20.14
C PRO A 82 -21.67 46.16 19.71
N VAL A 83 -22.56 46.18 18.72
CA VAL A 83 -23.42 47.34 18.42
C VAL A 83 -24.72 47.16 19.20
N LEU A 84 -25.02 48.09 20.11
CA LEU A 84 -26.26 48.10 20.89
C LEU A 84 -27.46 48.34 19.98
N SER A 85 -28.48 47.47 20.09
CA SER A 85 -29.76 47.58 19.38
C SER A 85 -30.84 48.19 20.30
N PRO A 86 -31.70 49.12 19.83
CA PRO A 86 -32.76 49.70 20.64
C PRO A 86 -33.95 48.74 20.80
N ALA A 87 -34.59 48.79 21.97
CA ALA A 87 -35.75 47.97 22.36
C ALA A 87 -37.00 48.26 21.48
N PRO A 88 -37.91 47.28 21.28
CA PRO A 88 -39.04 47.42 20.38
C PRO A 88 -40.25 48.09 21.04
N SER A 89 -40.89 49.01 20.33
CA SER A 89 -42.25 49.45 20.65
C SER A 89 -43.26 48.76 19.75
N GLU A 90 -44.24 48.16 20.42
CA GLU A 90 -45.40 47.41 19.92
C GLU A 90 -46.41 48.34 19.22
N VAL A 91 -46.88 47.96 18.03
CA VAL A 91 -48.11 48.49 17.42
C VAL A 91 -48.84 47.38 16.67
N GLU A 92 -50.06 47.08 17.12
CA GLU A 92 -51.04 46.19 16.50
C GLU A 92 -51.46 46.64 15.09
N GLY A 93 -51.68 45.69 14.18
CA GLY A 93 -52.17 45.98 12.83
C GLY A 93 -52.46 44.76 11.96
N LYS A 94 -53.62 44.13 12.20
CA LYS A 94 -54.41 43.24 11.33
C LYS A 94 -54.01 43.16 9.84
N ALA A 95 -53.48 42.01 9.41
CA ALA A 95 -53.76 41.39 8.10
C ALA A 95 -53.28 39.93 8.11
N GLU A 96 -54.23 39.02 7.94
CA GLU A 96 -54.05 37.58 7.77
C GLU A 96 -53.48 37.33 6.36
N GLY A 97 -52.16 37.37 6.24
CA GLY A 97 -51.44 36.84 5.08
C GLY A 97 -50.98 35.41 5.38
N PRO A 98 -50.74 34.54 4.38
CA PRO A 98 -50.26 33.19 4.64
C PRO A 98 -48.96 33.32 5.43
N VAL A 99 -48.91 32.71 6.61
CA VAL A 99 -47.69 32.51 7.39
C VAL A 99 -46.61 32.06 6.40
N PRO A 100 -45.42 32.69 6.37
CA PRO A 100 -44.33 32.13 5.56
C PRO A 100 -44.21 30.68 5.99
N SER A 101 -44.30 29.75 5.03
CA SER A 101 -44.07 28.34 5.28
C SER A 101 -42.85 28.24 6.18
N THR A 102 -43.01 27.59 7.33
CA THR A 102 -41.88 27.26 8.17
C THR A 102 -41.02 26.32 7.34
N GLU A 103 -40.09 26.89 6.58
CA GLU A 103 -39.14 26.11 5.81
C GLU A 103 -38.40 25.21 6.82
N PRO A 104 -38.34 23.90 6.56
CA PRO A 104 -37.68 22.98 7.48
C PRO A 104 -36.24 23.45 7.70
N SER A 105 -35.74 23.25 8.92
CA SER A 105 -34.33 23.56 9.20
C SER A 105 -33.42 22.71 8.30
N THR A 106 -32.18 23.15 8.05
CA THR A 106 -31.19 22.35 7.32
C THR A 106 -30.99 20.97 7.96
N GLU A 107 -31.10 20.87 9.28
CA GLU A 107 -31.04 19.60 10.03
C GLU A 107 -32.23 18.69 9.72
N GLU A 108 -33.46 19.22 9.72
CA GLU A 108 -34.67 18.48 9.37
C GLU A 108 -34.67 18.03 7.91
N LEU A 109 -34.02 18.79 7.03
CA LEU A 109 -33.78 18.40 5.64
C LEU A 109 -32.77 17.26 5.56
N LEU A 110 -31.61 17.40 6.19
CA LEU A 110 -30.56 16.37 6.18
C LEU A 110 -31.04 15.04 6.79
N ALA A 111 -31.85 15.08 7.86
CA ALA A 111 -32.42 13.89 8.49
C ALA A 111 -33.39 13.12 7.57
N LYS A 112 -33.94 13.79 6.55
CA LYS A 112 -34.90 13.20 5.58
C LYS A 112 -34.27 12.92 4.22
N VAL A 113 -33.12 13.53 3.92
CA VAL A 113 -32.43 13.35 2.64
C VAL A 113 -31.79 11.96 2.61
N VAL A 114 -32.19 11.17 1.61
CA VAL A 114 -31.46 9.96 1.24
C VAL A 114 -30.24 10.41 0.44
N LEU A 115 -29.06 10.28 1.04
CA LEU A 115 -27.80 10.54 0.35
C LEU A 115 -27.56 9.39 -0.66
N PRO A 116 -27.43 9.67 -1.96
CA PRO A 116 -27.11 8.63 -2.91
C PRO A 116 -25.71 8.10 -2.65
N GLU A 117 -25.53 6.79 -2.80
CA GLU A 117 -24.20 6.20 -2.81
C GLU A 117 -23.37 6.71 -3.98
N ARG A 118 -22.05 6.69 -3.82
CA ARG A 118 -21.10 7.08 -4.87
C ARG A 118 -20.97 5.96 -5.90
N ASP A 119 -21.96 5.82 -6.77
CA ASP A 119 -21.91 4.92 -7.93
C ASP A 119 -21.18 5.59 -9.10
N LEU A 120 -19.90 5.25 -9.29
CA LEU A 120 -19.07 5.85 -10.34
C LEU A 120 -19.52 5.47 -11.75
N LEU A 121 -20.12 4.30 -11.96
CA LEU A 121 -20.62 3.87 -13.28
C LEU A 121 -21.82 4.71 -13.69
N ALA A 122 -22.81 4.85 -12.79
CA ALA A 122 -23.99 5.68 -13.01
C ALA A 122 -23.61 7.17 -13.14
N LEU A 123 -22.71 7.66 -12.28
CA LEU A 123 -22.21 9.04 -12.35
C LEU A 123 -21.52 9.32 -13.69
N THR A 124 -20.64 8.43 -14.14
CA THR A 124 -19.92 8.57 -15.42
C THR A 124 -20.88 8.52 -16.60
N THR A 125 -21.79 7.55 -16.61
CA THR A 125 -22.81 7.40 -17.67
C THR A 125 -23.63 8.68 -17.82
N ARG A 126 -24.10 9.24 -16.70
CA ARG A 126 -24.89 10.48 -16.68
C ARG A 126 -24.08 11.71 -17.11
N LEU A 127 -22.86 11.87 -16.58
CA LEU A 127 -22.04 13.06 -16.83
C LEU A 127 -21.51 13.08 -18.26
N ARG A 128 -21.13 11.92 -18.80
CA ARG A 128 -20.63 11.77 -20.18
C ARG A 128 -21.74 11.59 -21.21
N LYS A 129 -23.00 11.45 -20.79
CA LYS A 129 -24.17 11.24 -21.65
C LYS A 129 -24.00 10.04 -22.58
N LEU A 130 -23.49 8.93 -22.04
CA LEU A 130 -23.33 7.70 -22.80
C LEU A 130 -24.71 7.14 -23.13
N ALA A 131 -24.86 6.60 -24.34
CA ALA A 131 -26.11 5.99 -24.79
C ALA A 131 -26.37 4.66 -24.07
N GLU A 132 -25.31 3.91 -23.80
CA GLU A 132 -25.35 2.62 -23.12
C GLU A 132 -24.67 2.70 -21.75
N PRO A 133 -25.11 1.91 -20.76
CA PRO A 133 -24.44 1.79 -19.48
C PRO A 133 -23.01 1.23 -19.64
N ILE A 134 -22.10 1.70 -18.80
CA ILE A 134 -20.75 1.13 -18.71
C ILE A 134 -20.87 -0.25 -18.04
N PRO A 135 -20.26 -1.31 -18.60
CA PRO A 135 -20.29 -2.62 -17.97
C PRO A 135 -19.50 -2.63 -16.66
N VAL A 136 -20.02 -3.33 -15.66
CA VAL A 136 -19.32 -3.59 -14.38
C VAL A 136 -18.13 -4.51 -14.62
N VAL A 137 -18.34 -5.57 -15.42
CA VAL A 137 -17.30 -6.53 -15.82
C VAL A 137 -16.95 -6.30 -17.29
N VAL A 138 -15.69 -6.01 -17.59
CA VAL A 138 -15.24 -5.54 -18.91
C VAL A 138 -15.02 -6.67 -19.92
N ASN A 139 -14.78 -7.89 -19.44
CA ASN A 139 -14.54 -9.06 -20.30
C ASN A 139 -15.65 -10.10 -20.13
N ALA A 140 -16.20 -10.57 -21.25
CA ALA A 140 -17.17 -11.67 -21.24
C ALA A 140 -16.55 -13.01 -20.82
N THR A 141 -15.25 -13.18 -21.05
CA THR A 141 -14.47 -14.37 -20.69
C THR A 141 -13.15 -13.93 -20.05
N PRO A 142 -12.65 -14.64 -19.02
CA PRO A 142 -11.39 -14.28 -18.38
C PRO A 142 -10.24 -14.19 -19.39
N PRO A 143 -9.33 -13.22 -19.25
CA PRO A 143 -8.04 -13.28 -19.93
C PRO A 143 -7.32 -14.59 -19.54
N ARG A 144 -6.53 -15.10 -20.47
CA ARG A 144 -5.68 -16.27 -20.22
C ARG A 144 -4.24 -15.83 -20.27
N TYR A 145 -3.54 -15.99 -19.15
CA TYR A 145 -2.13 -15.70 -19.04
C TYR A 145 -1.30 -16.96 -18.83
N GLU A 146 -0.09 -16.95 -19.35
CA GLU A 146 0.93 -17.98 -19.17
C GLU A 146 2.24 -17.33 -18.69
N VAL A 147 3.04 -18.06 -17.89
CA VAL A 147 4.34 -17.55 -17.42
C VAL A 147 5.21 -17.15 -18.62
N GLY A 148 5.76 -15.94 -18.59
CA GLY A 148 6.50 -15.32 -19.69
C GLY A 148 5.69 -14.33 -20.51
N ASP A 149 4.37 -14.27 -20.34
CA ASP A 149 3.54 -13.24 -20.95
C ASP A 149 3.96 -11.85 -20.49
N ARG A 150 3.79 -10.87 -21.37
CA ARG A 150 4.19 -9.49 -21.15
C ARG A 150 3.00 -8.56 -21.27
N ALA A 151 2.82 -7.67 -20.29
CA ALA A 151 1.73 -6.71 -20.26
C ALA A 151 2.23 -5.31 -19.86
N GLN A 152 1.47 -4.28 -20.26
CA GLN A 152 1.74 -2.91 -19.88
C GLN A 152 0.76 -2.49 -18.78
N PHE A 153 1.29 -1.85 -17.74
CA PHE A 153 0.53 -1.41 -16.59
C PHE A 153 0.57 0.10 -16.45
N TRP A 154 -0.56 0.72 -16.11
CA TRP A 154 -0.62 2.07 -15.56
C TRP A 154 -0.23 2.04 -14.09
N ILE A 155 0.63 2.96 -13.66
CA ILE A 155 1.11 3.07 -12.28
C ILE A 155 0.93 4.52 -11.84
N ASN A 156 0.35 4.71 -10.66
CA ASN A 156 0.28 6.00 -9.99
C ASN A 156 1.56 6.30 -9.21
N GLU A 157 2.12 7.48 -9.44
CA GLU A 157 3.14 8.08 -8.58
C GLU A 157 2.51 8.76 -7.36
N GLN A 158 2.37 7.98 -6.29
CA GLN A 158 2.58 8.38 -4.90
C GLN A 158 2.51 9.89 -4.60
N ALA A 159 3.69 10.51 -4.70
CA ALA A 159 3.91 11.86 -4.20
C ALA A 159 3.31 12.94 -5.10
N THR A 160 3.14 12.67 -6.40
CA THR A 160 2.73 13.68 -7.38
C THR A 160 1.33 13.45 -7.95
N ASN A 161 0.75 12.28 -7.67
CA ASN A 161 -0.51 11.81 -8.23
C ASN A 161 -0.55 11.88 -9.76
N THR A 162 0.57 11.52 -10.39
CA THR A 162 0.71 11.40 -11.85
C THR A 162 0.75 9.94 -12.26
N TYR A 163 0.39 9.64 -13.50
CA TYR A 163 0.37 8.27 -14.01
C TYR A 163 1.42 8.08 -15.09
N PHE A 164 2.11 6.94 -15.04
CA PHE A 164 3.02 6.50 -16.09
C PHE A 164 2.76 5.03 -16.42
N ARG A 165 3.35 4.56 -17.51
CA ARG A 165 3.24 3.16 -17.91
C ARG A 165 4.55 2.44 -17.78
N SER A 166 4.50 1.18 -17.33
CA SER A 166 5.64 0.28 -17.41
C SER A 166 5.25 -1.08 -17.96
N TRP A 167 6.22 -1.76 -18.57
CA TRP A 167 6.08 -3.12 -19.04
C TRP A 167 6.54 -4.09 -17.96
N ALA A 168 5.78 -5.16 -17.76
CA ALA A 168 6.14 -6.23 -16.86
C ALA A 168 5.91 -7.60 -17.52
N THR A 169 6.68 -8.56 -17.05
CA THR A 169 6.59 -9.96 -17.46
C THR A 169 5.97 -10.78 -16.32
N LEU A 170 5.04 -11.68 -16.63
CA LEU A 170 4.44 -12.62 -15.69
C LEU A 170 5.47 -13.69 -15.34
N ARG A 171 5.86 -13.75 -14.07
CA ARG A 171 6.96 -14.61 -13.60
C ARG A 171 6.49 -15.81 -12.80
N TYR A 172 5.29 -15.75 -12.22
CA TYR A 172 4.72 -16.86 -11.47
C TYR A 172 3.20 -16.76 -11.39
N ILE A 173 2.52 -17.90 -11.25
CA ILE A 173 1.07 -18.00 -11.15
C ILE A 173 0.74 -19.00 -10.03
N THR A 174 -0.14 -18.60 -9.12
CA THR A 174 -0.79 -19.48 -8.13
C THR A 174 -2.28 -19.59 -8.46
N PRO A 175 -3.08 -20.42 -7.75
CA PRO A 175 -4.53 -20.46 -7.98
C PRO A 175 -5.27 -19.12 -7.87
N HIS A 176 -4.76 -18.15 -7.10
CA HIS A 176 -5.40 -16.84 -6.92
C HIS A 176 -4.53 -15.64 -7.28
N VAL A 177 -3.28 -15.83 -7.74
CA VAL A 177 -2.36 -14.71 -7.97
C VAL A 177 -1.59 -14.81 -9.28
N HIS A 178 -1.53 -13.70 -10.00
CA HIS A 178 -0.57 -13.45 -11.08
C HIS A 178 0.57 -12.55 -10.59
N VAL A 179 1.81 -13.01 -10.65
CA VAL A 179 2.98 -12.26 -10.16
C VAL A 179 3.77 -11.66 -11.32
N TRP A 180 3.59 -10.36 -11.53
CA TRP A 180 4.24 -9.57 -12.58
C TRP A 180 5.49 -8.87 -12.03
N VAL A 181 6.57 -8.88 -12.80
CA VAL A 181 7.81 -8.16 -12.48
C VAL A 181 8.13 -7.21 -13.63
N GLU A 182 8.35 -5.94 -13.31
CA GLU A 182 8.75 -4.92 -14.27
C GLU A 182 10.01 -5.32 -15.03
N ASP A 183 9.99 -5.09 -16.34
CA ASP A 183 11.11 -5.42 -17.20
C ASP A 183 12.35 -4.60 -16.81
N GLY A 184 13.46 -5.29 -16.60
CA GLY A 184 14.73 -4.68 -16.17
C GLY A 184 14.99 -4.72 -14.68
N TYR A 185 14.00 -5.08 -13.85
CA TYR A 185 14.24 -5.40 -12.45
C TYR A 185 14.82 -6.81 -12.29
N ASP A 186 15.93 -6.91 -11.55
CA ASP A 186 16.49 -8.18 -11.11
C ASP A 186 15.82 -8.61 -9.80
N VAL A 187 15.17 -9.76 -9.84
CA VAL A 187 14.42 -10.34 -8.72
C VAL A 187 14.71 -11.83 -8.69
N ASP A 188 15.17 -12.31 -7.54
CA ASP A 188 15.39 -13.73 -7.31
C ASP A 188 14.07 -14.51 -7.45
N GLN A 189 14.09 -15.54 -8.31
CA GLN A 189 12.88 -16.29 -8.64
C GLN A 189 12.39 -17.14 -7.46
N ASP A 190 13.30 -17.68 -6.65
CA ASP A 190 12.93 -18.53 -5.51
C ASP A 190 12.32 -17.67 -4.38
N ASP A 191 12.81 -16.44 -4.21
CA ASP A 191 12.23 -15.45 -3.31
C ASP A 191 10.82 -15.02 -3.76
N LEU A 192 10.64 -14.78 -5.06
CA LEU A 192 9.34 -14.44 -5.64
C LEU A 192 8.32 -15.57 -5.44
N ILE A 193 8.72 -16.81 -5.73
CA ILE A 193 7.88 -17.99 -5.52
C ILE A 193 7.56 -18.15 -4.04
N ARG A 194 8.54 -17.99 -3.15
CA ARG A 194 8.33 -18.13 -1.69
C ARG A 194 7.25 -17.17 -1.18
N SER A 195 7.31 -15.89 -1.55
CA SER A 195 6.30 -14.91 -1.14
C SER A 195 4.93 -15.18 -1.76
N ALA A 196 4.88 -15.54 -3.05
CA ALA A 196 3.62 -15.85 -3.73
C ALA A 196 2.93 -17.08 -3.12
N GLU A 197 3.69 -18.14 -2.86
CA GLU A 197 3.20 -19.36 -2.21
C GLU A 197 2.76 -19.11 -0.77
N ARG A 198 3.46 -18.23 -0.06
CA ARG A 198 3.03 -17.80 1.27
C ARG A 198 1.72 -17.05 1.21
N PHE A 199 1.60 -16.10 0.28
CA PHE A 199 0.36 -15.38 0.09
C PHE A 199 -0.80 -16.34 -0.17
N GLU A 200 -0.63 -17.27 -1.11
CA GLU A 200 -1.64 -18.27 -1.47
C GLU A 200 -2.05 -19.16 -0.28
N LYS A 201 -1.08 -19.68 0.48
CA LYS A 201 -1.32 -20.71 1.50
C LYS A 201 -1.65 -20.15 2.89
N GLU A 202 -1.20 -18.94 3.19
CA GLU A 202 -1.34 -18.33 4.52
C GLU A 202 -2.16 -17.04 4.45
N THR A 203 -1.67 -16.04 3.71
CA THR A 203 -2.26 -14.69 3.74
C THR A 203 -3.67 -14.66 3.17
N TYR A 204 -3.89 -15.27 2.00
CA TYR A 204 -5.17 -15.29 1.32
C TYR A 204 -6.28 -15.92 2.19
N PRO A 205 -6.14 -17.16 2.70
CA PRO A 205 -7.16 -17.74 3.58
C PRO A 205 -7.29 -17.00 4.92
N THR A 206 -6.19 -16.51 5.50
CA THR A 206 -6.24 -15.83 6.81
C THR A 206 -6.97 -14.50 6.71
N ASN A 207 -6.63 -13.67 5.72
CA ASN A 207 -7.30 -12.38 5.53
C ASN A 207 -8.78 -12.58 5.22
N ARG A 208 -9.14 -13.54 4.35
CA ARG A 208 -10.54 -13.82 4.07
C ARG A 208 -11.31 -14.30 5.31
N HIS A 209 -10.67 -15.09 6.17
CA HIS A 209 -11.28 -15.53 7.42
C HIS A 209 -11.65 -14.37 8.36
N PHE A 210 -10.79 -13.35 8.45
CA PHE A 210 -10.99 -12.23 9.38
C PHE A 210 -11.72 -11.03 8.78
N PHE A 211 -11.53 -10.74 7.50
CA PHE A 211 -11.98 -9.49 6.89
C PHE A 211 -13.12 -9.67 5.87
N GLY A 212 -13.38 -10.89 5.38
CA GLY A 212 -14.45 -11.15 4.42
C GLY A 212 -13.93 -11.68 3.08
N SER A 213 -14.37 -11.12 1.96
CA SER A 213 -13.89 -11.54 0.65
C SER A 213 -13.81 -10.33 -0.27
N GLU A 214 -12.78 -10.33 -1.09
CA GLU A 214 -12.64 -9.46 -2.25
C GLU A 214 -13.72 -9.76 -3.29
N TRP A 215 -13.90 -8.83 -4.23
CA TRP A 215 -14.69 -9.11 -5.42
C TRP A 215 -13.96 -10.10 -6.32
N THR A 216 -14.61 -11.24 -6.54
CA THR A 216 -14.12 -12.30 -7.43
C THR A 216 -15.31 -12.79 -8.28
N PRO A 217 -15.17 -12.94 -9.61
CA PRO A 217 -13.93 -12.88 -10.39
C PRO A 217 -13.58 -11.46 -10.88
N GLY A 218 -14.08 -10.41 -10.22
CA GLY A 218 -13.57 -9.06 -10.46
C GLY A 218 -14.00 -8.40 -11.77
N VAL A 219 -13.36 -7.27 -12.07
CA VAL A 219 -13.67 -6.40 -13.22
C VAL A 219 -13.36 -7.06 -14.56
N ASP A 220 -12.32 -7.89 -14.65
CA ASP A 220 -11.91 -8.55 -15.90
C ASP A 220 -12.37 -10.01 -16.00
N ASN A 221 -13.24 -10.44 -15.09
CA ASN A 221 -13.76 -11.79 -15.00
C ASN A 221 -12.69 -12.85 -14.72
N ASP A 222 -11.52 -12.45 -14.21
CA ASP A 222 -10.43 -13.32 -13.76
C ASP A 222 -10.39 -13.40 -12.22
N PRO A 223 -10.49 -14.60 -11.61
CA PRO A 223 -10.37 -14.73 -10.15
C PRO A 223 -8.97 -14.43 -9.60
N HIS A 224 -7.94 -14.22 -10.44
CA HIS A 224 -6.59 -13.95 -9.99
C HIS A 224 -6.35 -12.47 -9.68
N ILE A 225 -5.80 -12.20 -8.49
CA ILE A 225 -5.25 -10.91 -8.11
C ILE A 225 -3.89 -10.73 -8.80
N SER A 226 -3.69 -9.60 -9.49
CA SER A 226 -2.39 -9.28 -10.08
C SER A 226 -1.49 -8.55 -9.08
N ILE A 227 -0.24 -8.98 -8.92
CA ILE A 227 0.78 -8.29 -8.12
C ILE A 227 1.83 -7.74 -9.07
N PHE A 228 1.87 -6.42 -9.23
CA PHE A 228 2.93 -5.73 -9.96
C PHE A 228 4.11 -5.46 -9.02
N ASN A 229 5.30 -5.92 -9.41
CA ASN A 229 6.55 -5.68 -8.68
C ASN A 229 7.50 -4.84 -9.53
N GLY A 230 7.81 -3.62 -9.11
CA GLY A 230 8.66 -2.73 -9.90
C GLY A 230 8.90 -1.38 -9.24
N ASN A 231 9.05 -0.38 -10.09
CA ASN A 231 9.14 1.03 -9.75
C ASN A 231 7.75 1.54 -9.36
N VAL A 232 7.54 1.69 -8.05
CA VAL A 232 6.29 2.19 -7.46
C VAL A 232 6.65 3.32 -6.48
N PRO A 233 6.98 4.52 -6.99
CA PRO A 233 7.59 5.53 -6.14
C PRO A 233 6.57 6.19 -5.19
N GLY A 234 7.11 6.81 -4.14
CA GLY A 234 6.33 7.47 -3.09
C GLY A 234 5.70 6.56 -2.02
N VAL A 235 5.73 5.23 -2.19
CA VAL A 235 5.18 4.26 -1.21
C VAL A 235 5.92 2.91 -1.25
N GLY A 236 5.71 2.06 -0.24
CA GLY A 236 6.21 0.67 -0.23
C GLY A 236 5.35 -0.30 -1.05
N GLY A 237 4.04 -0.07 -1.04
CA GLY A 237 3.07 -0.73 -1.91
C GLY A 237 1.71 -0.06 -1.80
N TYR A 238 0.79 -0.36 -2.72
CA TYR A 238 -0.59 0.07 -2.62
C TYR A 238 -1.56 -0.86 -3.37
N TYR A 239 -2.79 -0.92 -2.89
CA TYR A 239 -3.99 -1.32 -3.62
C TYR A 239 -4.67 -0.09 -4.24
N SER A 240 -5.19 -0.24 -5.46
CA SER A 240 -5.93 0.80 -6.18
C SER A 240 -7.30 0.28 -6.60
N SER A 241 -8.34 0.73 -5.89
CA SER A 241 -9.72 0.45 -6.30
C SER A 241 -10.12 1.11 -7.62
N ALA A 242 -9.31 2.04 -8.12
CA ALA A 242 -9.52 2.67 -9.40
C ALA A 242 -9.24 1.72 -10.59
N ASP A 243 -8.54 0.61 -10.35
CA ASP A 243 -8.29 -0.45 -11.32
C ASP A 243 -9.45 -1.46 -11.45
N GLU A 244 -10.39 -1.46 -10.49
CA GLU A 244 -11.60 -2.28 -10.51
C GLU A 244 -12.74 -1.67 -11.34
N TYR A 245 -12.45 -0.62 -12.12
CA TYR A 245 -13.41 0.03 -13.00
C TYR A 245 -12.94 -0.02 -14.44
N SER A 246 -13.90 0.01 -15.37
CA SER A 246 -13.57 0.17 -16.79
C SER A 246 -12.76 1.44 -17.06
N HIS A 247 -11.91 1.40 -18.08
CA HIS A 247 -11.21 2.56 -18.62
C HIS A 247 -12.17 3.68 -19.08
N LEU A 248 -13.44 3.35 -19.32
CA LEU A 248 -14.50 4.32 -19.61
C LEU A 248 -14.86 5.20 -18.40
N VAL A 249 -14.63 4.71 -17.18
CA VAL A 249 -14.76 5.42 -15.89
C VAL A 249 -13.43 6.10 -15.53
N ASN A 250 -12.34 5.34 -15.56
CA ASN A 250 -11.01 5.83 -15.23
C ASN A 250 -10.01 5.48 -16.34
N PRO A 251 -9.52 6.45 -17.14
CA PRO A 251 -8.61 6.17 -18.26
C PRO A 251 -7.25 5.58 -17.86
N TYR A 252 -6.91 5.60 -16.58
CA TYR A 252 -5.69 5.00 -16.02
C TYR A 252 -5.92 3.67 -15.31
N SER A 253 -7.13 3.11 -15.40
CA SER A 253 -7.42 1.78 -14.87
C SER A 253 -6.66 0.71 -15.66
N ASN A 254 -6.15 -0.29 -14.94
CA ASN A 254 -5.62 -1.53 -15.49
C ASN A 254 -6.68 -2.61 -15.70
N GLU A 255 -7.94 -2.30 -15.33
CA GLU A 255 -9.11 -3.17 -15.42
C GLU A 255 -8.78 -4.56 -14.85
N ARG A 256 -8.31 -4.62 -13.60
CA ARG A 256 -8.00 -5.85 -12.86
C ARG A 256 -7.86 -5.55 -11.36
N GLU A 257 -8.15 -6.54 -10.53
CA GLU A 257 -7.87 -6.49 -9.10
C GLU A 257 -6.36 -6.63 -8.88
N MET A 258 -5.70 -5.60 -8.34
CA MET A 258 -4.24 -5.62 -8.25
C MET A 258 -3.59 -4.85 -7.10
N PHE A 259 -2.37 -5.30 -6.76
CA PHE A 259 -1.44 -4.64 -5.87
C PHE A 259 -0.21 -4.16 -6.63
N TYR A 260 0.38 -3.08 -6.16
CA TYR A 260 1.64 -2.54 -6.66
C TYR A 260 2.65 -2.57 -5.53
N ILE A 261 3.82 -3.15 -5.76
CA ILE A 261 4.88 -3.26 -4.76
C ILE A 261 6.16 -2.60 -5.28
N ASN A 262 6.70 -1.71 -4.46
CA ASN A 262 7.93 -1.00 -4.74
C ASN A 262 9.13 -1.90 -4.43
N LEU A 263 9.79 -2.41 -5.47
CA LEU A 263 10.94 -3.29 -5.30
C LEU A 263 12.17 -2.57 -4.73
N ASP A 264 12.25 -1.24 -4.80
CA ASP A 264 13.32 -0.48 -4.17
C ASP A 264 13.09 -0.27 -2.67
N ASN A 265 11.89 -0.59 -2.17
CA ASN A 265 11.55 -0.57 -0.75
C ASN A 265 11.45 -1.98 -0.14
N ALA A 266 10.75 -2.90 -0.80
CA ALA A 266 10.49 -4.25 -0.32
C ALA A 266 10.77 -5.28 -1.41
N ARG A 267 11.73 -6.17 -1.16
CA ARG A 267 12.03 -7.30 -2.06
C ARG A 267 11.22 -8.54 -1.62
N PRO A 268 10.80 -9.41 -2.54
CA PRO A 268 10.18 -10.70 -2.19
C PRO A 268 11.07 -11.55 -1.28
N GLY A 269 10.46 -12.56 -0.67
CA GLY A 269 11.14 -13.58 0.12
C GLY A 269 11.38 -13.23 1.59
N ASN A 270 10.81 -12.15 2.11
CA ASN A 270 10.91 -11.79 3.52
C ASN A 270 9.58 -11.31 4.10
N ASP A 271 9.47 -11.36 5.43
CA ASP A 271 8.24 -11.04 6.15
C ASP A 271 7.76 -9.59 5.94
N TYR A 272 8.66 -8.66 5.58
CA TYR A 272 8.26 -7.27 5.33
C TYR A 272 7.46 -7.15 4.03
N TYR A 273 7.94 -7.75 2.93
CA TYR A 273 7.19 -7.82 1.67
C TYR A 273 5.89 -8.59 1.84
N ASP A 274 5.93 -9.75 2.51
CA ASP A 274 4.73 -10.57 2.75
C ASP A 274 3.68 -9.81 3.59
N GLY A 275 4.14 -9.00 4.54
CA GLY A 275 3.30 -8.12 5.35
C GLY A 275 2.63 -7.00 4.55
N ILE A 276 3.32 -6.43 3.55
CA ILE A 276 2.72 -5.47 2.62
C ILE A 276 1.62 -6.14 1.80
N LEU A 277 1.85 -7.33 1.25
CA LEU A 277 0.80 -8.06 0.52
C LEU A 277 -0.44 -8.32 1.38
N ALA A 278 -0.24 -8.71 2.64
CA ALA A 278 -1.35 -8.89 3.59
C ALA A 278 -2.10 -7.58 3.86
N HIS A 279 -1.38 -6.47 3.98
CA HIS A 279 -1.95 -5.14 4.17
C HIS A 279 -2.80 -4.70 2.96
N GLU A 280 -2.25 -4.81 1.75
CA GLU A 280 -2.98 -4.41 0.53
C GLU A 280 -4.20 -5.29 0.27
N PHE A 281 -4.11 -6.59 0.59
CA PHE A 281 -5.26 -7.47 0.45
C PHE A 281 -6.38 -7.14 1.44
N GLN A 282 -6.05 -6.70 2.66
CA GLN A 282 -7.05 -6.18 3.58
C GLN A 282 -7.77 -4.93 3.02
N HIS A 283 -7.03 -4.02 2.38
CA HIS A 283 -7.62 -2.85 1.73
C HIS A 283 -8.59 -3.24 0.62
N MET A 284 -8.21 -4.21 -0.21
CA MET A 284 -9.07 -4.74 -1.28
C MET A 284 -10.33 -5.39 -0.72
N ILE A 285 -10.23 -6.23 0.31
CA ILE A 285 -11.40 -6.86 0.93
C ILE A 285 -12.35 -5.80 1.48
N HIS A 286 -11.86 -4.81 2.22
CA HIS A 286 -12.72 -3.76 2.81
C HIS A 286 -13.36 -2.81 1.80
N TRP A 287 -12.87 -2.80 0.56
CA TRP A 287 -13.49 -2.03 -0.49
C TRP A 287 -14.80 -2.67 -0.99
N HIS A 288 -14.97 -3.98 -0.81
CA HIS A 288 -16.16 -4.76 -1.16
C HIS A 288 -16.97 -5.22 0.06
#